data_AF-A0A0E0CTS9-F1
#
_entry.id   AF-A0A0E0CTS9-F1
#
_cell.length_a   1.000
_cell.length_b   1.000
_cell.length_c   1.000
_cell.angle_alpha   90.00
_cell.angle_beta   90.00
_cell.angle_gamma   90.00
#
_symmetry.space_group_name_H-M   'P 1'
#
loop_
_entity.id
_entity.type
_entity.pdbx_description
1 polymer ?
#
loop_
_entity_poly.entity_id
_entity_poly.type
_entity_poly.pdbx_seq_one_letter_code
_entity_poly.pdbx_strand_id
1 'polypeptide(L)'
;MASRSRGRRLPPPHPPLIQEFLDDDLFDVEVNYSDEEEEEEESDEEESESEDNEPEEGVPGQESIGEGCGPAIQARVSSAAAEKNACPVCMEAWASQGAHRICCIPCGHIYGRSCLERWLRHKGNTSATCPQCGKRFRPKDITNLYAPEVAVPNNDLEKEVLYLRGKAESLGETVMKHEKLIEEMNERLVELTSAQKRQILSEQRLMNVGSSKRQKEFFMDGLRVMAIDALNQTILASGKAPGIGQEHVLYKFSMVSHHEARNIQLPLDTKTVRDICILPSGSAIFTSLGRKLSSFSMTADRVVLQCDLPYPGWSCCADESSRQICAGLQNGNLIIFDIRQTSRPLHSMVGLSTTPVHTLHTVIDNNGSRKFLSASSIGPCMWDTDGNQGRPKLLLGTDNQRVCISLACAPSSSDLLVASFRPKVETSEDATASQVYLSQTPTPSGGGKLGYHSLIRRAGNSSSFTEDRTCSTLVSEIRMSKSAIIPYGNNQHLFAYGDESLRGVRTWRLPSFEMHSDLSSLQQPVLDLRYAESSSGGRYLGYLSTEKLQAFRIR
;
A
#
# COMPACT_ATOMS: atom_id res chain seq x y z
N MET A 1 13.07 -95.68 -24.38
CA MET A 1 11.80 -95.87 -25.11
C MET A 1 10.68 -96.08 -24.10
N ALA A 2 9.50 -95.56 -24.41
CA ALA A 2 8.39 -95.25 -23.52
C ALA A 2 7.72 -96.45 -22.79
N SER A 3 7.10 -96.17 -21.65
CA SER A 3 5.84 -96.80 -21.29
C SER A 3 4.84 -95.72 -20.84
N ARG A 4 3.65 -95.75 -21.45
CA ARG A 4 2.49 -94.91 -21.15
C ARG A 4 1.53 -95.70 -20.27
N SER A 5 0.95 -95.06 -19.25
CA SER A 5 -0.32 -95.49 -18.66
C SER A 5 -1.35 -94.36 -18.72
N ARG A 6 -2.59 -94.74 -19.04
CA ARG A 6 -3.75 -93.89 -19.36
C ARG A 6 -4.36 -93.24 -18.11
N GLY A 7 -5.08 -92.14 -18.34
CA GLY A 7 -5.53 -91.17 -17.34
C GLY A 7 -6.82 -91.49 -16.56
N ARG A 8 -7.10 -90.57 -15.63
CA ARG A 8 -8.43 -90.25 -15.09
C ARG A 8 -8.59 -88.72 -15.06
N ARG A 9 -9.73 -88.21 -15.54
CA ARG A 9 -10.12 -86.79 -15.49
C ARG A 9 -10.69 -86.46 -14.12
N LEU A 10 -10.36 -85.28 -13.58
CA LEU A 10 -11.00 -84.66 -12.42
C LEU A 10 -11.94 -83.52 -12.89
N PRO A 11 -13.05 -83.24 -12.18
CA PRO A 11 -14.02 -82.20 -12.53
C PRO A 11 -13.56 -80.80 -12.07
N PRO A 12 -14.13 -79.71 -12.65
CA PRO A 12 -13.71 -78.33 -12.36
C PRO A 12 -14.30 -77.79 -11.04
N PRO A 13 -13.63 -76.83 -10.37
CA PRO A 13 -14.15 -76.20 -9.16
C PRO A 13 -15.14 -75.05 -9.45
N HIS A 14 -16.16 -74.93 -8.60
CA HIS A 14 -17.20 -73.90 -8.60
C HIS A 14 -16.77 -72.61 -7.86
N PRO A 15 -17.36 -71.45 -8.16
CA PRO A 15 -17.01 -70.15 -7.56
C PRO A 15 -17.75 -69.87 -6.23
N PRO A 16 -17.17 -69.12 -5.28
CA PRO A 16 -17.91 -68.52 -4.16
C PRO A 16 -18.35 -67.09 -4.56
N LEU A 17 -19.64 -66.77 -4.71
CA LEU A 17 -20.70 -66.50 -3.70
C LEU A 17 -20.43 -65.25 -2.84
N ILE A 18 -21.12 -64.18 -3.24
CA ILE A 18 -21.35 -62.91 -2.54
C ILE A 18 -22.34 -63.17 -1.40
N GLN A 19 -22.03 -62.67 -0.21
CA GLN A 19 -22.91 -62.72 0.95
C GLN A 19 -23.05 -61.32 1.52
N GLU A 20 -24.20 -60.70 1.27
CA GLU A 20 -24.76 -59.62 2.08
C GLU A 20 -25.29 -60.23 3.39
N PHE A 21 -25.00 -59.58 4.52
CA PHE A 21 -25.82 -59.65 5.73
C PHE A 21 -25.78 -58.29 6.43
N LEU A 22 -26.96 -57.91 6.88
CA LEU A 22 -27.40 -56.69 7.55
C LEU A 22 -27.10 -56.73 9.06
N ASP A 23 -27.49 -55.63 9.71
CA ASP A 23 -27.90 -55.44 11.12
C ASP A 23 -27.00 -54.41 11.82
N ASP A 24 -27.45 -53.17 11.97
CA ASP A 24 -28.44 -52.64 12.93
C ASP A 24 -27.73 -52.19 14.22
N ASP A 25 -27.68 -50.88 14.42
CA ASP A 25 -27.76 -50.31 15.76
C ASP A 25 -28.63 -49.05 15.70
N LEU A 26 -29.87 -49.30 16.09
CA LEU A 26 -30.96 -48.39 16.35
C LEU A 26 -30.71 -47.67 17.68
N PHE A 27 -30.63 -46.34 17.66
CA PHE A 27 -31.01 -45.53 18.82
C PHE A 27 -31.92 -44.41 18.33
N ASP A 28 -33.22 -44.72 18.35
CA ASP A 28 -34.29 -43.74 18.36
C ASP A 28 -34.25 -42.98 19.68
N VAL A 29 -33.98 -41.68 19.59
CA VAL A 29 -34.44 -40.70 20.57
C VAL A 29 -35.34 -39.73 19.81
N GLU A 30 -36.62 -40.11 19.70
CA GLU A 30 -37.70 -39.16 19.49
C GLU A 30 -37.79 -38.27 20.73
N VAL A 31 -37.41 -37.00 20.60
CA VAL A 31 -37.96 -35.93 21.43
C VAL A 31 -38.32 -34.75 20.55
N ASN A 32 -39.58 -34.77 20.16
CA ASN A 32 -40.52 -33.67 20.10
C ASN A 32 -39.95 -32.27 20.45
N TYR A 33 -39.83 -31.42 19.43
CA TYR A 33 -39.97 -29.97 19.56
C TYR A 33 -41.09 -29.61 18.57
N SER A 34 -42.35 -29.69 19.00
CA SER A 34 -43.17 -28.49 19.28
C SER A 34 -42.84 -27.32 18.37
N ASP A 35 -43.74 -27.09 17.41
CA ASP A 35 -43.97 -25.76 16.83
C ASP A 35 -44.19 -24.79 18.00
N GLU A 36 -43.14 -24.08 18.36
CA GLU A 36 -43.24 -22.86 19.15
C GLU A 36 -42.97 -21.72 18.16
N GLU A 37 -44.07 -21.04 17.86
CA GLU A 37 -44.09 -19.69 17.32
C GLU A 37 -43.23 -18.83 18.24
N GLU A 38 -41.96 -18.60 17.89
CA GLU A 38 -41.14 -17.59 18.55
C GLU A 38 -41.49 -16.23 17.95
N GLU A 39 -42.43 -15.64 18.68
CA GLU A 39 -42.77 -14.24 18.81
C GLU A 39 -41.67 -13.28 18.36
N GLU A 40 -42.09 -12.30 17.55
CA GLU A 40 -41.37 -11.05 17.34
C GLU A 40 -41.15 -10.41 18.72
N GLU A 41 -39.97 -10.58 19.31
CA GLU A 41 -39.56 -9.74 20.43
C GLU A 41 -39.30 -8.33 19.88
N GLU A 42 -40.36 -7.51 19.97
CA GLU A 42 -40.30 -6.06 20.09
C GLU A 42 -39.24 -5.71 21.13
N SER A 43 -38.07 -5.26 20.67
CA SER A 43 -37.20 -4.45 21.51
C SER A 43 -37.81 -3.06 21.56
N ASP A 44 -38.53 -2.79 22.64
CA ASP A 44 -38.93 -1.46 23.10
C ASP A 44 -37.70 -0.53 23.10
N GLU A 45 -37.56 0.27 22.03
CA GLU A 45 -36.74 1.47 22.08
C GLU A 45 -37.51 2.49 22.92
N GLU A 46 -37.10 2.65 24.17
CA GLU A 46 -37.51 3.78 24.99
C GLU A 46 -37.19 5.08 24.24
N GLU A 47 -38.23 5.75 23.73
CA GLU A 47 -38.18 7.14 23.29
C GLU A 47 -37.74 8.01 24.47
N SER A 48 -36.44 8.26 24.56
CA SER A 48 -35.91 9.38 25.34
C SER A 48 -35.85 10.59 24.42
N GLU A 49 -36.94 11.38 24.48
CA GLU A 49 -36.99 12.76 24.01
C GLU A 49 -35.77 13.50 24.56
N SER A 50 -34.82 13.86 23.68
CA SER A 50 -33.78 14.84 24.00
C SER A 50 -34.10 16.13 23.26
N GLU A 51 -34.69 17.01 24.06
CA GLU A 51 -35.08 18.39 23.83
C GLU A 51 -34.09 19.18 22.98
N ASP A 52 -34.55 19.61 21.80
CA ASP A 52 -34.04 20.77 21.10
C ASP A 52 -34.14 21.99 22.03
N ASN A 53 -33.00 22.53 22.45
CA ASN A 53 -32.91 23.84 23.08
C ASN A 53 -32.31 24.84 22.09
N GLU A 54 -33.16 25.37 21.22
CA GLU A 54 -33.01 26.73 20.72
C GLU A 54 -33.41 27.70 21.84
N PRO A 55 -32.66 28.78 22.11
CA PRO A 55 -33.22 29.91 22.83
C PRO A 55 -34.00 30.78 21.85
N GLU A 56 -35.33 30.70 21.96
CA GLU A 56 -36.29 31.69 21.49
C GLU A 56 -36.13 33.05 22.18
N GLU A 57 -36.71 34.04 21.50
CA GLU A 57 -37.59 35.11 22.02
C GLU A 57 -37.13 36.49 21.52
N GLY A 58 -37.96 37.30 20.90
CA GLY A 58 -39.39 37.22 20.66
C GLY A 58 -39.80 38.50 19.95
N VAL A 59 -40.67 38.36 18.95
CA VAL A 59 -41.36 39.49 18.32
C VAL A 59 -42.57 39.84 19.18
N PRO A 60 -42.97 41.12 19.24
CA PRO A 60 -44.36 41.38 18.85
C PRO A 60 -44.46 42.56 17.90
N GLY A 61 -45.18 42.34 16.80
CA GLY A 61 -45.66 43.39 15.93
C GLY A 61 -46.91 44.06 16.48
N GLN A 62 -47.20 45.25 15.98
CA GLN A 62 -48.43 45.63 15.27
C GLN A 62 -48.61 47.15 15.32
N GLU A 63 -48.93 47.71 14.13
CA GLU A 63 -49.90 48.79 13.86
C GLU A 63 -49.68 50.17 14.56
N SER A 64 -49.83 51.34 13.95
CA SER A 64 -50.52 51.79 12.75
C SER A 64 -50.14 53.26 12.45
N ILE A 65 -50.18 53.60 11.17
CA ILE A 65 -50.71 54.82 10.51
C ILE A 65 -50.65 56.18 11.26
N GLY A 66 -50.03 57.17 10.61
CA GLY A 66 -50.15 58.59 10.94
C GLY A 66 -49.45 59.51 9.92
N GLU A 67 -50.09 59.69 8.77
CA GLU A 67 -50.00 60.75 7.74
C GLU A 67 -49.02 61.93 7.98
N GLY A 68 -48.10 62.19 7.04
CA GLY A 68 -48.26 63.28 6.05
C GLY A 68 -47.27 64.42 6.38
N CYS A 69 -46.56 65.09 5.49
CA CYS A 69 -46.74 65.43 4.08
C CYS A 69 -45.34 65.72 3.48
N GLY A 70 -45.09 65.37 2.21
CA GLY A 70 -43.81 65.56 1.49
C GLY A 70 -43.56 67.02 1.05
N PRO A 71 -42.87 67.29 -0.09
CA PRO A 71 -41.99 66.43 -0.88
C PRO A 71 -40.59 67.04 -1.16
N ALA A 72 -39.70 66.16 -1.63
CA ALA A 72 -38.54 66.38 -2.50
C ALA A 72 -37.95 67.79 -2.68
N ILE A 73 -36.66 67.93 -2.30
CA ILE A 73 -35.68 68.62 -3.16
C ILE A 73 -34.46 67.71 -3.32
N GLN A 74 -34.36 67.12 -4.52
CA GLN A 74 -33.10 66.62 -5.06
C GLN A 74 -32.11 67.79 -5.12
N ALA A 75 -31.19 67.87 -4.17
CA ALA A 75 -30.00 68.70 -4.35
C ALA A 75 -29.02 67.93 -5.24
N ARG A 76 -29.15 68.19 -6.54
CA ARG A 76 -28.18 67.78 -7.57
C ARG A 76 -26.77 68.07 -7.07
N VAL A 77 -25.95 67.02 -6.97
CA VAL A 77 -24.50 67.14 -6.84
C VAL A 77 -24.01 67.83 -8.10
N SER A 78 -23.81 69.14 -7.99
CA SER A 78 -23.22 69.95 -9.05
C SER A 78 -21.70 69.79 -8.95
N SER A 79 -21.08 69.40 -10.05
CA SER A 79 -19.65 69.15 -10.26
C SER A 79 -18.77 70.41 -10.18
N ALA A 80 -18.95 71.23 -9.14
CA ALA A 80 -18.22 72.47 -8.89
C ALA A 80 -17.76 72.62 -7.42
N ALA A 81 -17.54 71.50 -6.72
CA ALA A 81 -17.15 71.49 -5.30
C ALA A 81 -15.64 71.22 -5.06
N ALA A 82 -14.82 71.15 -6.10
CA ALA A 82 -13.37 70.89 -5.96
C ALA A 82 -12.56 72.11 -5.51
N GLU A 83 -13.07 73.34 -5.64
CA GLU A 83 -12.35 74.57 -5.27
C GLU A 83 -12.50 74.99 -3.80
N LYS A 84 -13.26 74.25 -2.97
CA LYS A 84 -13.51 74.62 -1.55
C LYS A 84 -12.68 73.84 -0.52
N ASN A 85 -11.81 72.92 -0.96
CA ASN A 85 -11.05 72.04 -0.06
C ASN A 85 -9.56 72.44 0.13
N ALA A 86 -9.22 73.71 -0.10
CA ALA A 86 -7.85 74.19 0.01
C ALA A 86 -7.71 75.54 0.73
N CYS A 87 -6.54 75.78 1.32
CA CYS A 87 -6.24 77.02 2.02
C CYS A 87 -6.21 78.22 1.06
N PRO A 88 -6.94 79.32 1.33
CA PRO A 88 -6.98 80.48 0.44
C PRO A 88 -5.66 81.26 0.36
N VAL A 89 -4.67 80.94 1.18
CA VAL A 89 -3.35 81.60 1.19
C VAL A 89 -2.32 80.86 0.34
N CYS A 90 -2.28 79.53 0.40
CA CYS A 90 -1.29 78.71 -0.32
C CYS A 90 -1.89 77.74 -1.35
N MET A 91 -3.22 77.64 -1.41
CA MET A 91 -3.98 76.71 -2.26
C MET A 91 -3.70 75.22 -2.01
N GLU A 92 -3.03 74.87 -0.91
CA GLU A 92 -2.82 73.48 -0.51
C GLU A 92 -4.04 72.89 0.20
N ALA A 93 -4.24 71.58 0.06
CA ALA A 93 -5.32 70.83 0.70
C ALA A 93 -5.32 70.96 2.23
N TRP A 94 -6.51 70.93 2.83
CA TRP A 94 -6.67 70.99 4.28
C TRP A 94 -6.07 69.74 4.96
N ALA A 95 -5.33 69.94 6.05
CA ALA A 95 -4.86 68.85 6.91
C ALA A 95 -5.58 68.87 8.28
N SER A 96 -5.95 67.70 8.80
CA SER A 96 -6.52 67.55 10.15
C SER A 96 -5.44 67.61 11.25
N GLN A 97 -4.19 67.29 10.90
CA GLN A 97 -3.03 67.27 11.80
C GLN A 97 -1.78 67.87 11.13
N GLY A 98 -0.73 68.16 11.91
CA GLY A 98 0.54 68.69 11.40
C GLY A 98 0.61 70.23 11.28
N ALA A 99 1.65 70.72 10.61
CA ALA A 99 1.98 72.15 10.55
C ALA A 99 0.98 72.97 9.73
N HIS A 100 0.42 72.41 8.65
CA HIS A 100 -0.61 73.04 7.82
C HIS A 100 -2.03 72.66 8.26
N ARG A 101 -2.23 72.41 9.56
CA ARG A 101 -3.55 72.02 10.06
C ARG A 101 -4.57 73.14 9.98
N ILE A 102 -5.84 72.77 9.84
CA ILE A 102 -6.96 73.70 9.76
C ILE A 102 -7.15 74.48 11.07
N CYS A 103 -7.30 75.80 10.96
CA CYS A 103 -7.50 76.70 12.10
C CYS A 103 -8.36 77.91 11.70
N CYS A 104 -9.00 78.54 12.68
CA CYS A 104 -9.75 79.76 12.48
C CYS A 104 -9.21 80.90 13.35
N ILE A 105 -9.55 82.13 12.95
CA ILE A 105 -9.31 83.37 13.70
C ILE A 105 -10.66 84.00 14.09
N PRO A 106 -10.72 85.00 14.99
CA PRO A 106 -11.99 85.47 15.58
C PRO A 106 -13.03 85.98 14.58
N CYS A 107 -12.62 86.31 13.35
CA CYS A 107 -13.55 86.69 12.29
C CYS A 107 -14.27 85.51 11.62
N GLY A 108 -13.98 84.27 11.99
CA GLY A 108 -14.61 83.04 11.47
C GLY A 108 -13.97 82.48 10.20
N HIS A 109 -13.00 83.17 9.60
CA HIS A 109 -12.29 82.67 8.42
C HIS A 109 -11.27 81.59 8.76
N ILE A 110 -11.12 80.64 7.85
CA ILE A 110 -10.37 79.40 8.04
C ILE A 110 -9.12 79.39 7.16
N TYR A 111 -8.00 78.94 7.74
CA TYR A 111 -6.70 78.89 7.08
C TYR A 111 -5.88 77.70 7.60
N GLY A 112 -4.79 77.36 6.89
CA GLY A 112 -3.77 76.48 7.44
C GLY A 112 -2.92 77.22 8.48
N ARG A 113 -2.61 76.55 9.59
CA ARG A 113 -1.94 77.18 10.74
C ARG A 113 -0.59 77.80 10.37
N SER A 114 0.27 77.05 9.67
CA SER A 114 1.56 77.57 9.20
C SER A 114 1.43 78.79 8.27
N CYS A 115 0.33 78.90 7.52
CA CYS A 115 0.05 80.04 6.64
C CYS A 115 -0.27 81.30 7.44
N LEU A 116 -1.12 81.22 8.48
CA LEU A 116 -1.38 82.37 9.37
C LEU A 116 -0.15 82.76 10.20
N GLU A 117 0.62 81.79 10.67
CA GLU A 117 1.87 82.05 11.41
C GLU A 117 2.91 82.74 10.50
N ARG A 118 3.00 82.35 9.22
CA ARG A 118 3.83 83.06 8.22
C ARG A 118 3.30 84.46 7.94
N TRP A 119 1.98 84.64 7.89
CA TRP A 119 1.32 85.93 7.70
C TRP A 119 1.60 86.91 8.84
N LEU A 120 1.56 86.41 10.09
CA LEU A 120 1.93 87.18 11.29
C LEU A 120 3.41 87.58 11.28
N ARG A 121 4.31 86.67 10.88
CA ARG A 121 5.75 86.96 10.77
C ARG A 121 6.06 88.10 9.80
N HIS A 122 5.36 88.16 8.66
CA HIS A 122 5.53 89.24 7.69
C HIS A 122 5.08 90.62 8.19
N LYS A 123 4.23 90.69 9.22
CA LYS A 123 3.66 91.94 9.76
C LYS A 123 4.21 92.33 11.14
N GLY A 124 5.30 91.70 11.59
CA GLY A 124 5.98 92.07 12.83
C GLY A 124 5.50 91.33 14.09
N ASN A 125 4.94 90.12 13.95
CA ASN A 125 4.65 89.15 15.02
C ASN A 125 3.74 89.57 16.18
N THR A 126 3.21 90.80 16.20
CA THR A 126 2.37 91.31 17.29
C THR A 126 0.87 91.28 16.97
N SER A 127 0.49 91.62 15.74
CA SER A 127 -0.86 91.44 15.20
C SER A 127 -0.85 91.52 13.68
N ALA A 128 -1.80 90.87 13.01
CA ALA A 128 -2.01 90.98 11.57
C ALA A 128 -3.50 91.17 11.26
N THR A 129 -3.81 91.49 10.00
CA THR A 129 -5.17 91.58 9.49
C THR A 129 -5.52 90.31 8.71
N CYS A 130 -6.77 89.85 8.86
CA CYS A 130 -7.33 88.73 8.11
C CYS A 130 -7.20 89.00 6.60
N PRO A 131 -6.59 88.08 5.80
CA PRO A 131 -6.46 88.24 4.36
C PRO A 131 -7.78 88.42 3.62
N GLN A 132 -8.88 87.86 4.14
CA GLN A 132 -10.18 87.90 3.49
C GLN A 132 -11.06 89.09 3.89
N CYS A 133 -11.00 89.57 5.14
CA CYS A 133 -11.89 90.64 5.61
C CYS A 133 -11.23 91.80 6.37
N GLY A 134 -9.91 91.80 6.51
CA GLY A 134 -9.17 92.90 7.12
C GLY A 134 -9.27 93.02 8.65
N LYS A 135 -10.10 92.22 9.33
CA LYS A 135 -10.21 92.23 10.81
C LYS A 135 -8.87 91.85 11.46
N ARG A 136 -8.47 92.57 12.51
CA ARG A 136 -7.22 92.32 13.25
C ARG A 136 -7.31 91.06 14.10
N PHE A 137 -6.22 90.29 14.14
CA PHE A 137 -6.04 89.13 15.02
C PHE A 137 -4.59 89.08 15.55
N ARG A 138 -4.39 88.43 16.70
CA ARG A 138 -3.10 88.19 17.37
C ARG A 138 -2.74 86.71 17.31
N PRO A 139 -1.47 86.32 17.54
CA PRO A 139 -1.05 84.91 17.53
C PRO A 139 -1.87 84.00 18.46
N LYS A 140 -2.26 84.52 19.64
CA LYS A 140 -3.09 83.82 20.62
C LYS A 140 -4.54 83.60 20.19
N ASP A 141 -4.99 84.30 19.15
CA ASP A 141 -6.37 84.24 18.66
C ASP A 141 -6.55 83.15 17.58
N ILE A 142 -5.50 82.40 17.25
CA ILE A 142 -5.53 81.29 16.29
C ILE A 142 -6.00 80.01 17.01
N THR A 143 -7.19 79.54 16.65
CA THR A 143 -7.80 78.33 17.22
C THR A 143 -7.72 77.18 16.22
N ASN A 144 -7.10 76.07 16.62
CA ASN A 144 -7.10 74.86 15.79
C ASN A 144 -8.50 74.25 15.73
N LEU A 145 -8.92 73.84 14.53
CA LEU A 145 -10.12 73.05 14.35
C LEU A 145 -9.73 71.58 14.25
N TYR A 146 -10.48 70.71 14.94
CA TYR A 146 -10.30 69.26 14.88
C TYR A 146 -11.57 68.67 14.26
N ALA A 147 -11.43 68.03 13.11
CA ALA A 147 -12.50 67.26 12.48
C ALA A 147 -12.17 65.76 12.59
N PRO A 148 -13.13 64.90 12.97
CA PRO A 148 -12.99 63.46 12.78
C PRO A 148 -12.95 63.17 11.27
N GLU A 149 -11.86 62.56 10.81
CA GLU A 149 -11.61 61.99 9.48
C GLU A 149 -12.38 62.58 8.29
N VAL A 150 -11.69 63.36 7.46
CA VAL A 150 -12.12 63.64 6.09
C VAL A 150 -11.81 62.39 5.25
N ALA A 151 -12.83 61.59 4.92
CA ALA A 151 -12.70 60.43 4.04
C ALA A 151 -12.29 60.88 2.64
N VAL A 152 -11.13 60.41 2.18
CA VAL A 152 -10.72 60.50 0.76
C VAL A 152 -11.17 59.19 0.10
N PRO A 153 -12.05 59.22 -0.93
CA PRO A 153 -12.44 58.01 -1.64
C PRO A 153 -11.22 57.42 -2.37
N ASN A 154 -10.81 56.22 -2.00
CA ASN A 154 -9.63 55.56 -2.56
C ASN A 154 -10.06 54.64 -3.73
N ASN A 155 -10.31 55.24 -4.89
CA ASN A 155 -10.84 54.59 -6.10
C ASN A 155 -9.96 53.43 -6.64
N ASP A 156 -8.71 53.32 -6.20
CA ASP A 156 -7.79 52.28 -6.66
C ASP A 156 -8.04 50.93 -5.99
N LEU A 157 -8.48 50.93 -4.73
CA LEU A 157 -8.83 49.71 -4.00
C LEU A 157 -10.11 49.06 -4.56
N GLU A 158 -11.10 49.87 -4.94
CA GLU A 158 -12.35 49.37 -5.53
C GLU A 158 -12.11 48.65 -6.86
N LYS A 159 -11.17 49.15 -7.69
CA LYS A 159 -10.80 48.50 -8.95
C LYS A 159 -10.11 47.16 -8.73
N GLU A 160 -9.24 47.05 -7.73
CA GLU A 160 -8.54 45.81 -7.42
C GLU A 160 -9.50 44.75 -6.85
N VAL A 161 -10.46 45.15 -6.01
CA VAL A 161 -11.52 44.27 -5.52
C VAL A 161 -12.40 43.76 -6.67
N LEU A 162 -12.76 44.61 -7.63
CA LEU A 162 -13.52 44.20 -8.82
C LEU A 162 -12.73 43.22 -9.69
N TYR A 163 -11.43 43.46 -9.90
CA TYR A 163 -10.55 42.55 -10.64
C TYR A 163 -10.42 41.18 -9.98
N LEU A 164 -10.18 41.15 -8.67
CA LEU A 164 -10.06 39.91 -7.90
C LEU A 164 -11.38 39.12 -7.87
N ARG A 165 -12.52 39.82 -7.78
CA ARG A 165 -13.84 39.19 -7.85
C ARG A 165 -14.06 38.49 -9.20
N GLY A 166 -13.77 39.15 -10.31
CA GLY A 166 -13.89 38.54 -11.64
C GLY A 166 -12.97 37.34 -11.84
N LYS A 167 -11.77 37.37 -11.25
CA LYS A 167 -10.84 36.23 -11.28
C LYS A 167 -11.33 35.05 -10.43
N ALA A 168 -11.93 35.32 -9.27
CA ALA A 168 -12.52 34.30 -8.41
C ALA A 168 -13.73 33.62 -9.07
N GLU A 169 -14.58 34.40 -9.76
CA GLU A 169 -15.71 33.88 -10.54
C GLU A 169 -15.22 32.98 -11.69
N SER A 170 -14.22 33.43 -12.46
CA SER A 170 -13.61 32.62 -13.52
C SER A 170 -12.98 31.33 -13.00
N LEU A 171 -12.30 31.39 -11.84
CA LEU A 171 -11.74 30.19 -11.21
C LEU A 171 -12.84 29.24 -10.76
N GLY A 172 -13.93 29.75 -10.17
CA GLY A 172 -15.11 28.97 -9.80
C GLY A 172 -15.71 28.21 -10.99
N GLU A 173 -15.86 28.86 -12.15
CA GLU A 173 -16.33 28.19 -13.38
C GLU A 173 -15.40 27.05 -13.82
N THR A 174 -14.08 27.22 -13.70
CA THR A 174 -13.13 26.15 -14.03
C THR A 174 -13.18 25.01 -13.04
N VAL A 175 -13.36 25.26 -11.74
CA VAL A 175 -13.49 24.22 -10.73
C VAL A 175 -14.76 23.40 -10.98
N MET A 176 -15.90 24.04 -11.22
CA MET A 176 -17.16 23.37 -11.56
C MET A 176 -17.02 22.49 -12.82
N LYS A 177 -16.28 22.95 -13.83
CA LYS A 177 -15.98 22.14 -15.02
C LYS A 177 -15.11 20.92 -14.71
N HIS A 178 -14.10 21.06 -13.85
CA HIS A 178 -13.24 19.95 -13.45
C HIS A 178 -14.00 18.95 -12.56
N GLU A 179 -14.84 19.41 -11.63
CA GLU A 179 -15.69 18.55 -10.81
C GLU A 179 -16.61 17.69 -11.68
N LYS A 180 -17.28 18.30 -12.67
CA LYS A 180 -18.11 17.57 -13.63
C LYS A 180 -17.30 16.53 -14.43
N LEU A 181 -16.10 16.88 -14.87
CA LEU A 181 -15.22 15.94 -15.59
C LEU A 181 -14.75 14.78 -14.68
N ILE A 182 -14.50 15.04 -13.40
CA ILE A 182 -14.13 14.02 -12.41
C ILE A 182 -15.32 13.09 -12.17
N GLU A 183 -16.53 13.62 -12.06
CA GLU A 183 -17.75 12.82 -11.90
C GLU A 183 -18.00 11.94 -13.13
N GLU A 184 -17.92 12.50 -14.34
CA GLU A 184 -18.00 11.75 -15.60
C GLU A 184 -16.90 10.67 -15.72
N MET A 185 -15.68 10.96 -15.25
CA MET A 185 -14.58 10.01 -15.23
C MET A 185 -14.82 8.88 -14.20
N ASN A 186 -15.38 9.20 -13.04
CA ASN A 186 -15.72 8.23 -12.00
C ASN A 186 -16.85 7.30 -12.47
N GLU A 187 -17.89 7.83 -13.11
CA GLU A 187 -18.96 7.02 -13.73
C GLU A 187 -18.38 6.06 -14.77
N ARG A 188 -17.52 6.56 -15.68
CA ARG A 188 -16.82 5.70 -16.66
C ARG A 188 -15.94 4.65 -16.00
N LEU A 189 -15.28 4.98 -14.89
CA LEU A 189 -14.45 4.03 -14.14
C LEU A 189 -15.30 2.93 -13.50
N VAL A 190 -16.47 3.27 -12.95
CA VAL A 190 -17.44 2.31 -12.39
C VAL A 190 -18.01 1.41 -13.49
N GLU A 191 -18.36 1.98 -14.64
CA GLU A 191 -18.82 1.21 -15.80
C GLU A 191 -17.73 0.26 -16.31
N LEU A 192 -16.50 0.75 -16.49
CA LEU A 192 -15.35 -0.06 -16.91
C LEU A 192 -15.04 -1.16 -15.90
N THR A 193 -15.03 -0.88 -14.59
CA THR A 193 -14.82 -1.91 -13.56
C THR A 193 -15.98 -2.91 -13.49
N SER A 194 -17.22 -2.50 -13.72
CA SER A 194 -18.36 -3.42 -13.80
C SER A 194 -18.32 -4.30 -15.05
N ALA A 195 -17.87 -3.76 -16.19
CA ALA A 195 -17.65 -4.50 -17.42
C ALA A 195 -16.47 -5.47 -17.29
N GLN A 196 -15.36 -5.03 -16.68
CA GLN A 196 -14.22 -5.89 -16.35
C GLN A 196 -14.61 -6.98 -15.35
N LYS A 197 -15.39 -6.68 -14.29
CA LYS A 197 -15.91 -7.71 -13.36
C LYS A 197 -16.75 -8.76 -14.11
N ARG A 198 -17.61 -8.35 -15.03
CA ARG A 198 -18.43 -9.26 -15.87
C ARG A 198 -17.57 -10.09 -16.85
N GLN A 199 -16.51 -9.51 -17.38
CA GLN A 199 -15.55 -10.20 -18.24
C GLN A 199 -14.67 -11.18 -17.46
N ILE A 200 -14.23 -10.81 -16.26
CA ILE A 200 -13.45 -11.67 -15.35
C ILE A 200 -14.30 -12.84 -14.84
N LEU A 201 -15.59 -12.63 -14.51
CA LEU A 201 -16.51 -13.72 -14.14
C LEU A 201 -16.76 -14.71 -15.29
N SER A 202 -16.72 -14.25 -16.54
CA SER A 202 -16.85 -15.13 -17.72
C SER A 202 -15.53 -15.83 -18.09
N GLU A 203 -14.38 -15.19 -17.86
CA GLU A 203 -13.03 -15.74 -18.07
C GLU A 203 -12.53 -16.60 -16.88
N GLN A 204 -13.14 -16.50 -15.69
CA GLN A 204 -12.94 -17.41 -14.55
C GLN A 204 -13.28 -18.87 -14.90
N ARG A 205 -13.88 -19.15 -16.06
CA ARG A 205 -13.98 -20.52 -16.62
C ARG A 205 -12.64 -21.11 -17.07
N LEU A 206 -11.61 -20.31 -17.34
CA LEU A 206 -10.29 -20.79 -17.75
C LEU A 206 -9.39 -21.19 -16.56
N MET A 207 -9.52 -20.51 -15.41
CA MET A 207 -9.01 -21.00 -14.12
C MET A 207 -10.16 -21.70 -13.38
N ASN A 208 -10.44 -22.93 -13.77
CA ASN A 208 -11.50 -23.77 -13.21
C ASN A 208 -11.22 -24.09 -11.72
N VAL A 209 -11.48 -23.13 -10.83
CA VAL A 209 -11.45 -23.22 -9.36
C VAL A 209 -12.79 -23.75 -8.82
N GLY A 210 -13.85 -23.72 -9.63
CA GLY A 210 -15.18 -24.24 -9.27
C GLY A 210 -15.33 -25.77 -9.24
N SER A 211 -14.25 -26.54 -9.21
CA SER A 211 -14.33 -27.97 -8.96
C SER A 211 -13.53 -28.31 -7.71
N SER A 212 -14.22 -28.65 -6.62
CA SER A 212 -13.65 -29.09 -5.34
C SER A 212 -12.62 -30.22 -5.46
N LYS A 213 -12.52 -30.86 -6.64
CA LYS A 213 -11.50 -31.87 -6.98
C LYS A 213 -10.09 -31.30 -7.24
N ARG A 214 -9.90 -29.98 -7.36
CA ARG A 214 -8.60 -29.37 -7.77
C ARG A 214 -7.93 -28.49 -6.72
N GLN A 215 -8.63 -28.27 -5.62
CA GLN A 215 -8.17 -27.49 -4.49
C GLN A 215 -7.95 -28.45 -3.33
N LYS A 216 -6.84 -28.31 -2.63
CA LYS A 216 -6.59 -29.04 -1.41
C LYS A 216 -6.27 -28.09 -0.28
N GLU A 217 -6.93 -28.32 0.85
CA GLU A 217 -6.82 -27.50 2.03
C GLU A 217 -6.26 -28.32 3.18
N PHE A 218 -5.41 -27.69 3.97
CA PHE A 218 -4.83 -28.26 5.17
C PHE A 218 -4.90 -27.22 6.28
N PHE A 219 -5.38 -27.64 7.45
CA PHE A 219 -5.53 -26.78 8.63
C PHE A 219 -4.50 -27.19 9.67
N MET A 220 -3.66 -26.24 10.07
CA MET A 220 -2.65 -26.43 11.11
C MET A 220 -2.19 -25.08 11.64
N ASP A 221 -2.00 -25.01 12.96
CA ASP A 221 -1.51 -23.81 13.61
C ASP A 221 0.01 -23.61 13.43
N GLY A 222 0.42 -22.35 13.44
CA GLY A 222 1.82 -21.95 13.48
C GLY A 222 2.58 -22.10 12.16
N LEU A 223 1.91 -22.25 11.02
CA LEU A 223 2.54 -22.32 9.71
C LEU A 223 3.28 -21.01 9.37
N ARG A 224 4.37 -21.11 8.58
CA ARG A 224 5.23 -19.98 8.24
C ARG A 224 5.71 -19.92 6.79
N VAL A 225 6.35 -20.98 6.30
CA VAL A 225 6.85 -21.07 4.92
C VAL A 225 6.60 -22.44 4.35
N MET A 226 6.57 -22.56 3.03
CA MET A 226 6.43 -23.84 2.33
C MET A 226 7.28 -23.94 1.08
N ALA A 227 7.36 -25.16 0.57
CA ALA A 227 7.78 -25.48 -0.79
C ALA A 227 6.93 -26.61 -1.36
N ILE A 228 6.79 -26.60 -2.68
CA ILE A 228 5.97 -27.56 -3.41
C ILE A 228 6.88 -28.46 -4.24
N ASP A 229 6.77 -29.77 -4.04
CA ASP A 229 7.30 -30.78 -4.93
C ASP A 229 6.20 -31.18 -5.92
N ALA A 230 6.20 -30.54 -7.08
CA ALA A 230 5.22 -30.79 -8.13
C ALA A 230 5.36 -32.20 -8.73
N LEU A 231 6.57 -32.78 -8.73
CA LEU A 231 6.83 -34.09 -9.33
C LEU A 231 6.23 -35.20 -8.46
N ASN A 232 6.50 -35.17 -7.16
CA ASN A 232 5.97 -36.15 -6.20
C ASN A 232 4.63 -35.75 -5.61
N GLN A 233 4.10 -34.58 -5.99
CA GLN A 233 2.83 -34.02 -5.49
C GLN A 233 2.80 -33.95 -3.96
N THR A 234 3.89 -33.44 -3.38
CA THR A 234 4.01 -33.23 -1.92
C THR A 234 4.27 -31.77 -1.60
N ILE A 235 3.87 -31.35 -0.40
CA ILE A 235 4.13 -30.01 0.12
C ILE A 235 4.93 -30.18 1.40
N LEU A 236 6.01 -29.43 1.53
CA LEU A 236 6.75 -29.30 2.77
C LEU A 236 6.46 -27.92 3.34
N ALA A 237 5.96 -27.84 4.57
CA ALA A 237 5.75 -26.57 5.26
C ALA A 237 6.40 -26.57 6.63
N SER A 238 6.92 -25.43 7.07
CA SER A 238 7.41 -25.29 8.43
C SER A 238 6.29 -24.85 9.36
N GLY A 239 6.28 -25.37 10.58
CA GLY A 239 5.39 -24.87 11.63
C GLY A 239 5.92 -25.17 13.02
N LYS A 240 4.99 -25.22 13.96
CA LYS A 240 5.24 -25.59 15.35
C LYS A 240 4.51 -26.88 15.69
N ALA A 241 5.13 -27.74 16.49
CA ALA A 241 4.48 -28.95 16.98
C ALA A 241 3.27 -28.60 17.86
N PRO A 242 2.18 -29.39 17.82
CA PRO A 242 1.09 -29.25 18.78
C PRO A 242 1.57 -29.60 20.20
N GLY A 243 1.10 -28.85 21.20
CA GLY A 243 1.39 -29.10 22.62
C GLY A 243 2.25 -28.02 23.31
N ILE A 244 2.53 -28.25 24.60
CA ILE A 244 3.28 -27.34 25.48
C ILE A 244 4.76 -27.41 25.11
N GLY A 245 5.36 -26.27 24.75
CA GLY A 245 6.77 -26.18 24.35
C GLY A 245 7.02 -26.00 22.84
N GLN A 246 5.97 -26.03 22.00
CA GLN A 246 5.92 -25.67 20.56
C GLN A 246 7.28 -25.71 19.82
N GLU A 247 7.86 -26.90 19.73
CA GLU A 247 9.09 -27.13 18.98
C GLU A 247 8.91 -26.83 17.48
N HIS A 248 9.99 -26.44 16.81
CA HIS A 248 9.96 -26.19 15.37
C HIS A 248 10.01 -27.50 14.60
N VAL A 249 9.08 -27.67 13.67
CA VAL A 249 8.90 -28.91 12.90
C VAL A 249 8.69 -28.62 11.41
N LEU A 250 8.90 -29.66 10.61
CA LEU A 250 8.44 -29.70 9.22
C LEU A 250 7.22 -30.60 9.12
N TYR A 251 6.24 -30.14 8.35
CA TYR A 251 5.05 -30.88 7.98
C TYR A 251 5.12 -31.26 6.53
N LYS A 252 4.93 -32.55 6.26
CA LYS A 252 4.92 -33.08 4.91
C LYS A 252 3.51 -33.56 4.55
N PHE A 253 2.92 -32.89 3.58
CA PHE A 253 1.58 -33.15 3.08
C PHE A 253 1.64 -33.86 1.74
N SER A 254 0.72 -34.81 1.54
CA SER A 254 0.46 -35.39 0.23
C SER A 254 -0.67 -34.62 -0.44
N MET A 255 -0.46 -34.16 -1.68
CA MET A 255 -1.53 -33.54 -2.46
C MET A 255 -2.56 -34.56 -2.94
N VAL A 256 -2.23 -35.86 -2.94
CA VAL A 256 -3.09 -36.92 -3.47
C VAL A 256 -3.90 -37.62 -2.38
N SER A 257 -3.29 -37.91 -1.23
CA SER A 257 -3.95 -38.67 -0.15
C SER A 257 -4.60 -37.76 0.90
N HIS A 258 -5.73 -38.17 1.47
CA HIS A 258 -6.39 -37.44 2.57
C HIS A 258 -5.82 -37.74 3.96
N HIS A 259 -4.70 -38.45 4.04
CA HIS A 259 -4.02 -38.72 5.31
C HIS A 259 -3.53 -37.43 5.97
N GLU A 260 -3.45 -37.47 7.30
CA GLU A 260 -2.86 -36.42 8.11
C GLU A 260 -1.42 -36.12 7.69
N ALA A 261 -1.04 -34.86 7.89
CA ALA A 261 0.31 -34.40 7.60
C ALA A 261 1.32 -35.16 8.47
N ARG A 262 2.41 -35.64 7.86
CA ARG A 262 3.50 -36.20 8.64
C ARG A 262 4.25 -35.08 9.33
N ASN A 263 4.33 -35.15 10.66
CA ASN A 263 5.15 -34.27 11.48
C ASN A 263 6.58 -34.81 11.56
N ILE A 264 7.55 -33.95 11.23
CA ILE A 264 8.97 -34.28 11.23
C ILE A 264 9.69 -33.33 12.17
N GLN A 265 10.26 -33.88 13.23
CA GLN A 265 11.04 -33.12 14.20
C GLN A 265 12.36 -32.63 13.59
N LEU A 266 12.68 -31.37 13.88
CA LEU A 266 13.95 -30.76 13.48
C LEU A 266 14.94 -30.79 14.65
N PRO A 267 16.26 -30.72 14.38
CA PRO A 267 17.25 -30.49 15.43
C PRO A 267 16.90 -29.26 16.27
N LEU A 268 17.06 -29.35 17.59
CA LEU A 268 16.66 -28.31 18.56
C LEU A 268 17.27 -26.94 18.29
N ASP A 269 18.47 -26.90 17.70
CA ASP A 269 19.17 -25.65 17.37
C ASP A 269 18.67 -24.99 16.08
N THR A 270 17.75 -25.61 15.33
CA THR A 270 17.23 -25.08 14.07
C THR A 270 16.47 -23.78 14.27
N LYS A 271 15.71 -23.64 15.36
CA LYS A 271 14.73 -22.53 15.55
C LYS A 271 13.76 -22.41 14.35
N THR A 272 13.16 -21.25 14.15
CA THR A 272 12.17 -21.02 13.08
C THR A 272 12.80 -21.11 11.70
N VAL A 273 12.20 -21.91 10.82
CA VAL A 273 12.56 -21.98 9.39
C VAL A 273 12.07 -20.73 8.67
N ARG A 274 12.91 -20.15 7.81
CA ARG A 274 12.66 -18.88 7.10
C ARG A 274 12.46 -19.04 5.61
N ASP A 275 13.01 -20.08 5.01
CA ASP A 275 12.82 -20.39 3.61
C ASP A 275 13.06 -21.87 3.36
N ILE A 276 12.36 -22.42 2.36
CA ILE A 276 12.49 -23.78 1.88
C ILE A 276 12.57 -23.73 0.34
N CYS A 277 13.49 -24.49 -0.22
CA CYS A 277 13.63 -24.70 -1.66
C CYS A 277 13.75 -26.21 -1.92
N ILE A 278 12.84 -26.75 -2.73
CA ILE A 278 12.86 -28.16 -3.13
C ILE A 278 13.67 -28.30 -4.42
N LEU A 279 14.52 -29.31 -4.43
CA LEU A 279 15.45 -29.66 -5.48
C LEU A 279 14.86 -30.80 -6.34
N PRO A 280 15.01 -30.75 -7.69
CA PRO A 280 14.62 -31.83 -8.58
C PRO A 280 15.12 -33.23 -8.18
N SER A 281 16.24 -33.33 -7.47
CA SER A 281 16.79 -34.58 -6.94
C SER A 281 15.98 -35.22 -5.82
N GLY A 282 14.87 -34.61 -5.38
CA GLY A 282 14.07 -35.08 -4.24
C GLY A 282 14.68 -34.74 -2.88
N SER A 283 15.51 -33.71 -2.82
CA SER A 283 15.99 -33.10 -1.58
C SER A 283 15.35 -31.74 -1.38
N ALA A 284 15.32 -31.23 -0.15
CA ALA A 284 14.97 -29.86 0.13
C ALA A 284 16.15 -29.19 0.84
N ILE A 285 16.31 -27.89 0.65
CA ILE A 285 17.18 -27.07 1.48
C ILE A 285 16.32 -26.07 2.21
N PHE A 286 16.75 -25.69 3.41
CA PHE A 286 16.06 -24.66 4.16
C PHE A 286 17.03 -23.85 5.02
N THR A 287 16.64 -22.61 5.29
CA THR A 287 17.36 -21.72 6.21
C THR A 287 16.56 -21.48 7.47
N SER A 288 17.25 -21.14 8.55
CA SER A 288 16.60 -20.93 9.83
C SER A 288 17.21 -19.82 10.68
N LEU A 289 16.42 -19.34 11.63
CA LEU A 289 16.84 -18.37 12.65
C LEU A 289 17.88 -18.95 13.64
N GLY A 290 18.05 -20.28 13.63
CA GLY A 290 19.12 -20.99 14.32
C GLY A 290 20.51 -20.81 13.72
N ARG A 291 20.64 -19.98 12.68
CA ARG A 291 21.86 -19.80 11.88
C ARG A 291 22.29 -21.10 11.19
N LYS A 292 21.32 -21.83 10.65
CA LYS A 292 21.55 -23.08 9.93
C LYS A 292 21.12 -22.96 8.48
N LEU A 293 21.91 -23.55 7.59
CA LEU A 293 21.51 -23.95 6.24
C LEU A 293 21.53 -25.47 6.21
N SER A 294 20.35 -26.08 6.07
CA SER A 294 20.19 -27.51 6.21
C SER A 294 19.69 -28.13 4.90
N SER A 295 20.16 -29.33 4.60
CA SER A 295 19.62 -30.18 3.55
C SER A 295 18.80 -31.31 4.17
N PHE A 296 17.62 -31.52 3.60
CA PHE A 296 16.62 -32.47 4.04
C PHE A 296 16.34 -33.47 2.92
N SER A 297 16.36 -34.76 3.23
CA SER A 297 15.99 -35.80 2.27
C SER A 297 14.48 -36.02 2.32
N MET A 298 13.78 -35.79 1.21
CA MET A 298 12.34 -36.03 1.11
C MET A 298 11.98 -37.53 1.14
N THR A 299 12.94 -38.42 0.88
CA THR A 299 12.71 -39.86 0.95
C THR A 299 12.95 -40.42 2.35
N ALA A 300 14.03 -39.97 3.00
CA ALA A 300 14.40 -40.44 4.33
C ALA A 300 13.73 -39.67 5.47
N ASP A 301 12.98 -38.61 5.15
CA ASP A 301 12.28 -37.73 6.09
C ASP A 301 13.18 -37.23 7.24
N ARG A 302 14.44 -36.88 6.92
CA ARG A 302 15.43 -36.39 7.89
C ARG A 302 16.38 -35.36 7.30
N VAL A 303 16.95 -34.53 8.18
CA VAL A 303 18.07 -33.65 7.85
C VAL A 303 19.33 -34.49 7.62
N VAL A 304 19.96 -34.31 6.46
CA VAL A 304 21.15 -35.06 6.02
C VAL A 304 22.43 -34.22 6.07
N LEU A 305 22.31 -32.90 6.03
CA LEU A 305 23.41 -31.95 6.14
C LEU A 305 22.94 -30.72 6.89
N GLN A 306 23.82 -30.15 7.73
CA GLN A 306 23.57 -28.91 8.44
C GLN A 306 24.87 -28.09 8.46
N CYS A 307 24.85 -26.94 7.79
CA CYS A 307 25.95 -25.99 7.75
C CYS A 307 25.68 -24.83 8.71
N ASP A 308 26.70 -24.45 9.49
CA ASP A 308 26.63 -23.27 10.36
C ASP A 308 26.80 -21.99 9.56
N LEU A 309 25.93 -21.03 9.83
CA LEU A 309 25.94 -19.69 9.24
C LEU A 309 26.44 -18.66 10.26
N PRO A 310 27.14 -17.61 9.82
CA PRO A 310 27.58 -16.54 10.72
C PRO A 310 26.39 -15.73 11.28
N TYR A 311 25.36 -15.54 10.46
CA TYR A 311 24.12 -14.84 10.78
C TYR A 311 22.89 -15.71 10.45
N PRO A 312 21.70 -15.40 11.01
CA PRO A 312 20.48 -16.10 10.66
C PRO A 312 20.24 -16.14 9.14
N GLY A 313 19.91 -17.33 8.63
CA GLY A 313 19.54 -17.51 7.23
C GLY A 313 18.10 -17.06 7.00
N TRP A 314 17.87 -16.35 5.90
CA TRP A 314 16.59 -15.70 5.61
C TRP A 314 15.96 -16.16 4.30
N SER A 315 16.79 -16.49 3.31
CA SER A 315 16.37 -17.06 2.04
C SER A 315 17.38 -18.11 1.59
N CYS A 316 16.94 -19.05 0.76
CA CYS A 316 17.83 -20.08 0.24
C CYS A 316 17.51 -20.49 -1.19
N CYS A 317 18.55 -20.83 -1.94
CA CYS A 317 18.44 -21.47 -3.23
C CYS A 317 19.60 -22.44 -3.43
N ALA A 318 19.53 -23.25 -4.47
CA ALA A 318 20.60 -24.17 -4.82
C ALA A 318 20.82 -24.18 -6.33
N ASP A 319 22.02 -24.61 -6.68
CA ASP A 319 22.41 -24.99 -8.01
C ASP A 319 22.82 -26.46 -7.97
N GLU A 320 21.90 -27.35 -8.37
CA GLU A 320 22.17 -28.80 -8.38
C GLU A 320 23.33 -29.19 -9.28
N SER A 321 23.51 -28.49 -10.41
CA SER A 321 24.53 -28.85 -11.39
C SER A 321 25.93 -28.61 -10.84
N SER A 322 26.12 -27.49 -10.14
CA SER A 322 27.36 -27.12 -9.47
C SER A 322 27.47 -27.72 -8.06
N ARG A 323 26.40 -28.40 -7.60
CA ARG A 323 26.29 -28.96 -6.24
C ARG A 323 26.48 -27.91 -5.15
N GLN A 324 26.02 -26.69 -5.43
CA GLN A 324 26.14 -25.55 -4.53
C GLN A 324 24.81 -25.24 -3.87
N ILE A 325 24.85 -24.96 -2.58
CA ILE A 325 23.72 -24.47 -1.81
C ILE A 325 24.05 -23.07 -1.31
N CYS A 326 23.10 -22.15 -1.40
CA CYS A 326 23.28 -20.74 -1.09
C CYS A 326 22.24 -20.28 -0.07
N ALA A 327 22.70 -19.46 0.89
CA ALA A 327 21.84 -18.79 1.85
C ALA A 327 22.02 -17.27 1.75
N GLY A 328 20.91 -16.55 1.67
CA GLY A 328 20.83 -15.13 1.93
C GLY A 328 20.64 -14.86 3.41
N LEU A 329 21.47 -14.01 3.98
CA LEU A 329 21.56 -13.80 5.41
C LEU A 329 20.81 -12.54 5.87
N GLN A 330 20.52 -12.50 7.17
CA GLN A 330 19.85 -11.35 7.81
C GLN A 330 20.64 -10.03 7.68
N ASN A 331 21.96 -10.10 7.56
CA ASN A 331 22.83 -8.94 7.43
C ASN A 331 23.07 -8.50 5.97
N GLY A 332 22.34 -9.07 5.00
CA GLY A 332 22.44 -8.72 3.59
C GLY A 332 23.52 -9.48 2.79
N ASN A 333 24.29 -10.36 3.43
CA ASN A 333 25.32 -11.14 2.76
C ASN A 333 24.76 -12.43 2.13
N LEU A 334 25.49 -12.96 1.13
CA LEU A 334 25.30 -14.32 0.64
C LEU A 334 26.43 -15.24 1.11
N ILE A 335 26.08 -16.48 1.39
CA ILE A 335 27.06 -17.53 1.70
C ILE A 335 26.74 -18.78 0.90
N ILE A 336 27.76 -19.31 0.23
CA ILE A 336 27.65 -20.45 -0.70
C ILE A 336 28.49 -21.58 -0.13
N PHE A 337 27.93 -22.78 -0.08
CA PHE A 337 28.62 -24.02 0.26
C PHE A 337 28.61 -24.97 -0.93
N ASP A 338 29.69 -25.72 -1.08
CA ASP A 338 29.70 -26.93 -1.90
C ASP A 338 29.30 -28.11 -1.01
N ILE A 339 28.27 -28.87 -1.39
CA ILE A 339 27.77 -29.98 -0.56
C ILE A 339 28.79 -31.11 -0.38
N ARG A 340 29.85 -31.16 -1.20
CA ARG A 340 30.95 -32.13 -1.08
C ARG A 340 31.96 -31.70 -0.01
N GLN A 341 32.04 -30.41 0.31
CA GLN A 341 32.96 -29.86 1.30
C GLN A 341 32.27 -28.74 2.09
N THR A 342 31.68 -29.11 3.22
CA THR A 342 30.82 -28.24 4.01
C THR A 342 31.50 -27.69 5.26
N SER A 343 32.78 -28.02 5.50
CA SER A 343 33.55 -27.54 6.64
C SER A 343 33.81 -26.03 6.62
N ARG A 344 33.76 -25.41 5.45
CA ARG A 344 33.86 -23.96 5.26
C ARG A 344 33.02 -23.53 4.05
N PRO A 345 32.51 -22.30 4.01
CA PRO A 345 31.84 -21.80 2.83
C PRO A 345 32.82 -21.72 1.64
N LEU A 346 32.30 -22.04 0.46
CA LEU A 346 32.98 -21.83 -0.81
C LEU A 346 33.15 -20.33 -1.08
N HIS A 347 32.08 -19.56 -0.86
CA HIS A 347 32.09 -18.11 -0.97
C HIS A 347 31.33 -17.47 0.19
N SER A 348 31.82 -16.31 0.63
CA SER A 348 31.10 -15.39 1.52
C SER A 348 31.16 -14.01 0.87
N MET A 349 30.00 -13.53 0.41
CA MET A 349 29.88 -12.35 -0.44
C MET A 349 29.13 -11.26 0.32
N VAL A 350 29.68 -10.04 0.29
CA VAL A 350 29.14 -8.90 1.03
C VAL A 350 28.04 -8.21 0.22
N GLY A 351 26.90 -7.96 0.85
CA GLY A 351 25.76 -7.27 0.25
C GLY A 351 25.94 -5.78 0.06
N LEU A 352 24.97 -5.17 -0.64
CA LEU A 352 24.87 -3.70 -0.77
C LEU A 352 24.11 -3.04 0.39
N SER A 353 23.50 -3.83 1.28
CA SER A 353 22.77 -3.35 2.45
C SER A 353 23.03 -4.24 3.65
N THR A 354 22.70 -3.75 4.84
CA THR A 354 22.71 -4.52 6.09
C THR A 354 21.36 -5.19 6.37
N THR A 355 20.41 -5.12 5.44
CA THR A 355 19.06 -5.65 5.61
C THR A 355 18.94 -7.08 5.09
N PRO A 356 17.96 -7.89 5.58
CA PRO A 356 17.86 -9.29 5.21
C PRO A 356 17.71 -9.51 3.70
N VAL A 357 18.37 -10.54 3.19
CA VAL A 357 18.13 -11.04 1.84
C VAL A 357 16.85 -11.88 1.88
N HIS A 358 15.71 -11.30 1.52
CA HIS A 358 14.40 -11.94 1.66
C HIS A 358 14.01 -12.87 0.51
N THR A 359 14.60 -12.65 -0.67
CA THR A 359 14.40 -13.50 -1.84
C THR A 359 15.75 -13.89 -2.41
N LEU A 360 15.86 -15.15 -2.84
CA LEU A 360 17.05 -15.67 -3.51
C LEU A 360 16.63 -16.70 -4.57
N HIS A 361 17.16 -16.55 -5.79
CA HIS A 361 16.92 -17.44 -6.93
C HIS A 361 18.24 -17.72 -7.64
N THR A 362 18.39 -18.95 -8.14
CA THR A 362 19.42 -19.30 -9.11
C THR A 362 18.85 -19.05 -10.50
N VAL A 363 19.56 -18.29 -11.34
CA VAL A 363 19.14 -17.96 -12.71
C VAL A 363 20.26 -18.22 -13.70
N ILE A 364 19.89 -18.41 -14.96
CA ILE A 364 20.83 -18.45 -16.09
C ILE A 364 20.74 -17.09 -16.78
N ASP A 365 21.89 -16.44 -16.93
CA ASP A 365 22.03 -15.20 -17.68
C ASP A 365 22.06 -15.48 -19.18
N ASN A 366 21.88 -14.46 -20.03
CA ASN A 366 21.83 -14.62 -21.50
C ASN A 366 23.12 -15.17 -22.09
N ASN A 367 24.23 -15.01 -21.37
CA ASN A 367 25.53 -15.58 -21.72
C ASN A 367 25.65 -17.07 -21.35
N GLY A 368 24.58 -17.69 -20.83
CA GLY A 368 24.59 -19.06 -20.29
C GLY A 368 25.26 -19.18 -18.92
N SER A 369 25.77 -18.08 -18.36
CA SER A 369 26.40 -18.06 -17.04
C SER A 369 25.37 -18.14 -15.93
N ARG A 370 25.60 -18.99 -14.94
CA ARG A 370 24.75 -19.07 -13.75
C ARG A 370 25.02 -17.87 -12.86
N LYS A 371 23.96 -17.27 -12.34
CA LYS A 371 24.01 -16.14 -11.41
C LYS A 371 23.04 -16.38 -10.28
N PHE A 372 23.26 -15.68 -9.16
CA PHE A 372 22.25 -15.57 -8.12
C PHE A 372 21.52 -14.25 -8.27
N LEU A 373 20.21 -14.29 -8.19
CA LEU A 373 19.34 -13.12 -8.13
C LEU A 373 18.79 -13.05 -6.71
N SER A 374 18.91 -11.89 -6.06
CA SER A 374 18.41 -11.69 -4.72
C SER A 374 17.58 -10.42 -4.61
N ALA A 375 16.84 -10.28 -3.50
CA ALA A 375 16.26 -9.00 -3.12
C ALA A 375 16.40 -8.75 -1.61
N SER A 376 16.63 -7.49 -1.30
CA SER A 376 16.65 -6.90 0.04
C SER A 376 15.89 -5.58 -0.01
N SER A 377 15.75 -4.89 1.12
CA SER A 377 15.00 -3.61 1.19
C SER A 377 15.39 -2.56 0.14
N ILE A 378 16.66 -2.55 -0.28
CA ILE A 378 17.22 -1.65 -1.30
C ILE A 378 16.80 -1.97 -2.74
N GLY A 379 16.28 -3.17 -3.00
CA GLY A 379 15.94 -3.63 -4.35
C GLY A 379 16.59 -4.95 -4.78
N PRO A 380 16.23 -5.41 -6.01
CA PRO A 380 16.77 -6.62 -6.60
C PRO A 380 18.23 -6.47 -7.02
N CYS A 381 19.06 -7.46 -6.70
CA CYS A 381 20.49 -7.51 -6.97
C CYS A 381 20.86 -8.80 -7.71
N MET A 382 21.83 -8.72 -8.61
CA MET A 382 22.42 -9.87 -9.27
C MET A 382 23.87 -10.07 -8.83
N TRP A 383 24.23 -11.32 -8.60
CA TRP A 383 25.52 -11.72 -8.06
C TRP A 383 26.26 -12.58 -9.06
N ASP A 384 27.52 -12.22 -9.28
CA ASP A 384 28.45 -12.97 -10.11
C ASP A 384 29.43 -13.75 -9.23
N THR A 385 29.40 -15.07 -9.32
CA THR A 385 30.34 -15.96 -8.62
C THR A 385 31.71 -16.02 -9.28
N ASP A 386 31.78 -15.74 -10.59
CA ASP A 386 32.99 -15.96 -11.40
C ASP A 386 33.83 -14.67 -11.52
N GLY A 387 33.28 -13.53 -11.11
CA GLY A 387 33.91 -12.21 -11.20
C GLY A 387 34.86 -11.89 -10.05
N ASN A 388 36.03 -11.32 -10.36
CA ASN A 388 37.10 -10.92 -9.43
C ASN A 388 36.70 -10.00 -8.25
N GLN A 389 35.48 -9.44 -8.22
CA GLN A 389 35.05 -8.53 -7.14
C GLN A 389 33.95 -9.09 -6.24
N GLY A 390 33.30 -10.22 -6.59
CA GLY A 390 32.26 -10.85 -5.75
C GLY A 390 31.15 -9.90 -5.26
N ARG A 391 31.00 -8.72 -5.87
CA ARG A 391 30.12 -7.65 -5.41
C ARG A 391 28.80 -7.71 -6.20
N PRO A 392 27.66 -7.67 -5.52
CA PRO A 392 26.36 -7.60 -6.16
C PRO A 392 26.19 -6.33 -7.01
N LYS A 393 25.47 -6.47 -8.13
CA LYS A 393 24.99 -5.36 -8.96
C LYS A 393 23.50 -5.14 -8.71
N LEU A 394 23.12 -3.93 -8.30
CA LEU A 394 21.72 -3.54 -8.18
C LEU A 394 21.09 -3.45 -9.58
N LEU A 395 19.89 -3.99 -9.77
CA LEU A 395 19.25 -4.04 -11.09
C LEU A 395 18.51 -2.75 -11.45
N LEU A 396 17.96 -2.06 -10.45
CA LEU A 396 17.32 -0.75 -10.61
C LEU A 396 18.16 0.34 -9.96
N GLY A 397 17.94 1.59 -10.34
CA GLY A 397 18.59 2.72 -9.66
C GLY A 397 18.25 2.74 -8.16
N THR A 398 19.18 3.26 -7.35
CA THR A 398 18.95 3.49 -5.93
C THR A 398 17.88 4.57 -5.77
N ASP A 399 16.74 4.18 -5.24
CA ASP A 399 15.69 5.11 -4.81
C ASP A 399 15.47 4.92 -3.31
N ASN A 400 15.80 5.97 -2.55
CA ASN A 400 15.74 5.94 -1.09
C ASN A 400 14.31 6.10 -0.55
N GLN A 401 13.32 6.37 -1.40
CA GLN A 401 11.92 6.56 -1.02
C GLN A 401 11.10 5.26 -1.06
N ARG A 402 11.65 4.18 -1.62
CA ARG A 402 10.97 2.88 -1.74
C ARG A 402 11.70 1.77 -1.01
N VAL A 403 10.93 0.83 -0.47
CA VAL A 403 11.42 -0.41 0.14
C VAL A 403 10.95 -1.57 -0.71
N CYS A 404 11.89 -2.35 -1.24
CA CYS A 404 11.58 -3.60 -1.92
C CYS A 404 11.19 -4.66 -0.89
N ILE A 405 10.03 -5.27 -1.12
CA ILE A 405 9.42 -6.23 -0.19
C ILE A 405 9.22 -7.62 -0.78
N SER A 406 9.33 -7.74 -2.10
CA SER A 406 9.17 -8.99 -2.82
C SER A 406 9.88 -8.93 -4.16
N LEU A 407 10.32 -10.09 -4.62
CA LEU A 407 10.83 -10.30 -5.96
C LEU A 407 10.32 -11.64 -6.45
N ALA A 408 9.73 -11.67 -7.64
CA ALA A 408 9.41 -12.86 -8.38
C ALA A 408 10.25 -12.92 -9.66
N CYS A 409 10.65 -14.14 -10.03
CA CYS A 409 11.42 -14.43 -11.23
C CYS A 409 10.75 -15.56 -11.98
N ALA A 410 10.65 -15.44 -13.31
CA ALA A 410 10.26 -16.58 -14.13
C ALA A 410 11.32 -17.70 -13.99
N PRO A 411 10.92 -18.99 -13.91
CA PRO A 411 11.87 -20.08 -13.82
C PRO A 411 12.88 -20.07 -14.98
N SER A 412 14.14 -20.40 -14.69
CA SER A 412 15.24 -20.63 -15.64
C SER A 412 15.70 -19.42 -16.49
N SER A 413 15.00 -18.28 -16.47
CA SER A 413 15.40 -17.05 -17.16
C SER A 413 15.50 -15.88 -16.19
N SER A 414 16.44 -14.98 -16.44
CA SER A 414 16.60 -13.73 -15.69
C SER A 414 15.88 -12.54 -16.35
N ASP A 415 15.12 -12.76 -17.42
CA ASP A 415 14.59 -11.66 -18.26
C ASP A 415 13.23 -11.14 -17.82
N LEU A 416 12.46 -11.94 -17.06
CA LEU A 416 11.13 -11.58 -16.59
C LEU A 416 11.10 -11.59 -15.06
N LEU A 417 11.18 -10.39 -14.50
CA LEU A 417 11.20 -10.15 -13.07
C LEU A 417 10.08 -9.20 -12.68
N VAL A 418 9.47 -9.42 -11.52
CA VAL A 418 8.55 -8.45 -10.91
C VAL A 418 8.99 -8.19 -9.49
N ALA A 419 9.30 -6.93 -9.18
CA ALA A 419 9.60 -6.49 -7.82
C ALA A 419 8.41 -5.72 -7.23
N SER A 420 8.11 -5.97 -5.97
CA SER A 420 7.07 -5.24 -5.25
C SER A 420 7.72 -4.25 -4.29
N PHE A 421 7.18 -3.03 -4.24
CA PHE A 421 7.68 -1.93 -3.44
C PHE A 421 6.59 -1.32 -2.59
N ARG A 422 6.97 -0.85 -1.40
CA ARG A 422 6.17 0.05 -0.56
C ARG A 422 6.92 1.34 -0.28
N PRO A 423 6.23 2.46 -0.01
CA PRO A 423 6.88 3.69 0.41
C PRO A 423 7.65 3.49 1.71
N LYS A 424 8.82 4.12 1.81
CA LYS A 424 9.58 4.17 3.07
C LYS A 424 8.85 5.13 4.02
N VAL A 425 8.49 4.65 5.22
CA VAL A 425 7.90 5.52 6.24
C VAL A 425 9.03 6.35 6.86
N GLU A 426 8.93 7.68 6.78
CA GLU A 426 9.84 8.61 7.46
C GLU A 426 9.64 8.51 8.97
N THR A 427 10.43 7.65 9.60
CA THR A 427 10.62 7.64 11.06
C THR A 427 12.07 7.95 11.32
N SER A 428 12.37 8.82 12.30
CA SER A 428 13.72 9.29 12.63
C SER A 428 14.72 8.13 12.73
N GLU A 429 15.99 8.42 12.44
CA GLU A 429 17.04 7.46 12.04
C GLU A 429 17.20 6.20 12.91
N ASP A 430 16.74 6.20 14.16
CA ASP A 430 16.71 5.06 15.09
C ASP A 430 15.67 3.96 14.77
N ALA A 431 14.69 4.21 13.88
CA ALA A 431 13.58 3.28 13.60
C ALA A 431 13.81 2.30 12.43
N THR A 432 14.94 2.40 11.72
CA THR A 432 15.25 1.51 10.58
C THR A 432 15.40 0.04 10.98
N ALA A 433 15.85 -0.25 12.21
CA ALA A 433 15.88 -1.59 12.77
C ALA A 433 14.49 -2.11 13.17
N SER A 434 13.60 -1.21 13.62
CA SER A 434 12.27 -1.55 14.15
C SER A 434 11.30 -2.01 13.06
N GLN A 435 11.34 -1.42 11.85
CA GLN A 435 10.49 -1.86 10.73
C GLN A 435 10.82 -3.28 10.24
N VAL A 436 12.07 -3.74 10.42
CA VAL A 436 12.52 -5.09 10.04
C VAL A 436 12.12 -6.14 11.09
N TYR A 437 12.07 -5.75 12.37
CA TYR A 437 11.57 -6.59 13.47
C TYR A 437 10.04 -6.72 13.48
N LEU A 438 9.31 -5.66 13.09
CA LEU A 438 7.84 -5.65 13.06
C LEU A 438 7.24 -6.68 12.07
N SER A 439 8.01 -7.17 11.08
CA SER A 439 7.59 -8.22 10.13
C SER A 439 7.21 -9.55 10.80
N GLN A 440 7.36 -9.69 12.12
CA GLN A 440 7.43 -10.99 12.80
C GLN A 440 6.29 -11.28 13.77
N THR A 441 5.46 -10.29 14.11
CA THR A 441 4.24 -10.52 14.88
C THR A 441 3.05 -10.64 13.93
N PRO A 442 2.15 -11.63 14.11
CA PRO A 442 0.81 -11.59 13.50
C PRO A 442 0.02 -10.47 14.18
N THR A 443 0.44 -9.22 14.00
CA THR A 443 -0.36 -8.07 14.38
C THR A 443 -1.50 -7.97 13.37
N PRO A 444 -2.76 -7.84 13.83
CA PRO A 444 -3.88 -7.50 12.97
C PRO A 444 -3.71 -6.03 12.57
N SER A 445 -2.80 -5.73 11.65
CA SER A 445 -2.47 -4.35 11.31
C SER A 445 -2.56 -4.11 9.81
N GLY A 446 -3.51 -3.21 9.48
CA GLY A 446 -3.59 -2.45 8.22
C GLY A 446 -4.40 -3.12 7.11
N GLY A 447 -5.22 -2.33 6.40
CA GLY A 447 -5.84 -2.72 5.13
C GLY A 447 -4.86 -2.78 3.95
N GLY A 448 -3.56 -2.92 4.21
CA GLY A 448 -2.46 -2.72 3.27
C GLY A 448 -2.10 -1.24 3.07
N LYS A 449 -0.89 -0.99 2.55
CA LYS A 449 -0.44 0.35 2.14
C LYS A 449 -0.42 0.46 0.64
N LEU A 450 -0.68 1.66 0.12
CA LEU A 450 -0.50 1.94 -1.30
C LEU A 450 0.99 1.78 -1.65
N GLY A 451 1.27 0.78 -2.48
CA GLY A 451 2.58 0.51 -3.06
C GLY A 451 2.43 0.18 -4.54
N TYR A 452 3.43 -0.48 -5.11
CA TYR A 452 3.41 -0.82 -6.52
C TYR A 452 4.23 -2.06 -6.86
N HIS A 453 3.85 -2.71 -7.95
CA HIS A 453 4.59 -3.77 -8.61
C HIS A 453 5.28 -3.20 -9.83
N SER A 454 6.56 -3.48 -9.99
CA SER A 454 7.36 -3.05 -11.13
C SER A 454 7.83 -4.25 -11.93
N LEU A 455 7.48 -4.27 -13.20
CA LEU A 455 8.03 -5.19 -14.18
C LEU A 455 9.45 -4.76 -14.52
N ILE A 456 10.40 -5.65 -14.30
CA ILE A 456 11.82 -5.42 -14.59
C ILE A 456 12.19 -6.34 -15.75
N ARG A 457 12.76 -5.72 -16.78
CA ARG A 457 13.22 -6.43 -17.99
C ARG A 457 14.66 -6.06 -18.28
N ARG A 458 15.35 -6.96 -18.95
CA ARG A 458 16.68 -6.68 -19.47
C ARG A 458 16.58 -5.76 -20.69
N ALA A 459 17.42 -4.73 -20.72
CA ALA A 459 17.48 -3.79 -21.82
C ALA A 459 18.30 -4.38 -22.99
N GLY A 460 17.63 -5.10 -23.89
CA GLY A 460 18.22 -5.63 -25.13
C GLY A 460 19.51 -6.44 -24.90
N ASN A 461 20.52 -6.23 -25.75
CA ASN A 461 21.80 -6.95 -25.73
C ASN A 461 22.75 -6.51 -24.58
N SER A 462 22.28 -5.70 -23.63
CA SER A 462 23.10 -5.20 -22.52
C SER A 462 22.89 -6.02 -21.24
N SER A 463 23.88 -6.02 -20.34
CA SER A 463 23.75 -6.56 -18.98
C SER A 463 22.98 -5.63 -18.03
N SER A 464 22.23 -4.68 -18.58
CA SER A 464 21.47 -3.68 -17.82
C SER A 464 19.99 -4.02 -17.79
N PHE A 465 19.33 -3.58 -16.72
CA PHE A 465 17.92 -3.83 -16.47
C PHE A 465 17.19 -2.48 -16.40
N THR A 466 15.96 -2.48 -16.85
CA THR A 466 15.08 -1.31 -16.85
C THR A 466 13.75 -1.66 -16.21
N GLU A 467 13.20 -0.69 -15.49
CA GLU A 467 11.82 -0.70 -15.05
C GLU A 467 10.93 -0.38 -16.26
N ASP A 468 10.02 -1.30 -16.60
CA ASP A 468 9.14 -1.21 -17.78
C ASP A 468 7.79 -0.62 -17.37
N ARG A 469 6.85 -1.47 -16.94
CA ARG A 469 5.53 -1.06 -16.46
C ARG A 469 5.44 -1.19 -14.95
N THR A 470 4.65 -0.30 -14.34
CA THR A 470 4.32 -0.33 -12.92
C THR A 470 2.81 -0.43 -12.71
N CYS A 471 2.40 -1.08 -11.63
CA CYS A 471 1.00 -1.20 -11.22
C CYS A 471 0.86 -0.82 -9.75
N SER A 472 0.08 0.21 -9.44
CA SER A 472 -0.24 0.60 -8.07
C SER A 472 -1.25 -0.35 -7.46
N THR A 473 -0.99 -0.83 -6.25
CA THR A 473 -1.91 -1.70 -5.50
C THR A 473 -1.64 -1.63 -4.01
N LEU A 474 -2.51 -2.25 -3.22
CA LEU A 474 -2.29 -2.44 -1.79
C LEU A 474 -1.28 -3.57 -1.58
N VAL A 475 -0.19 -3.24 -0.90
CA VAL A 475 0.91 -4.14 -0.57
C VAL A 475 1.10 -4.23 0.93
N SER A 476 1.93 -5.17 1.37
CA SER A 476 2.16 -5.36 2.78
C SER A 476 2.80 -4.16 3.47
N GLU A 477 2.17 -3.69 4.55
CA GLU A 477 2.71 -2.60 5.36
C GLU A 477 4.02 -2.97 6.05
N ILE A 478 4.13 -4.23 6.48
CA ILE A 478 5.18 -4.67 7.39
C ILE A 478 5.93 -5.90 6.85
N ARG A 479 5.22 -6.87 6.25
CA ARG A 479 5.78 -8.16 5.84
C ARG A 479 6.53 -8.06 4.52
N MET A 480 7.47 -8.99 4.35
CA MET A 480 8.15 -9.27 3.09
C MET A 480 7.52 -10.50 2.45
N SER A 481 6.33 -10.33 1.84
CA SER A 481 5.55 -11.44 1.27
C SER A 481 6.22 -11.99 0.00
N LYS A 482 6.31 -13.32 -0.13
CA LYS A 482 6.76 -13.92 -1.39
C LYS A 482 5.73 -13.71 -2.49
N SER A 483 6.22 -13.64 -3.72
CA SER A 483 5.42 -13.49 -4.94
C SER A 483 5.88 -14.50 -5.98
N ALA A 484 5.04 -14.74 -7.00
CA ALA A 484 5.32 -15.75 -8.02
C ALA A 484 4.96 -15.24 -9.41
N ILE A 485 5.71 -15.71 -10.41
CA ILE A 485 5.38 -15.59 -11.83
C ILE A 485 4.94 -16.98 -12.32
N ILE A 486 3.76 -17.04 -12.92
CA ILE A 486 3.08 -18.26 -13.32
C ILE A 486 2.94 -18.25 -14.85
N PRO A 487 3.49 -19.22 -15.59
CA PRO A 487 3.21 -19.41 -17.01
C PRO A 487 1.69 -19.57 -17.26
N TYR A 488 1.17 -18.84 -18.23
CA TYR A 488 -0.26 -18.83 -18.59
C TYR A 488 -0.41 -18.75 -20.11
N GLY A 489 -1.11 -19.70 -20.72
CA GLY A 489 -1.28 -19.73 -22.18
C GLY A 489 0.05 -19.77 -22.96
N ASN A 490 0.01 -19.35 -24.23
CA ASN A 490 1.21 -19.31 -25.09
C ASN A 490 1.99 -18.01 -24.84
N ASN A 491 3.18 -18.14 -24.23
CA ASN A 491 4.12 -17.04 -23.94
C ASN A 491 3.55 -15.88 -23.10
N GLN A 492 2.47 -16.10 -22.34
CA GLN A 492 2.00 -15.13 -21.35
C GLN A 492 2.31 -15.62 -19.95
N HIS A 493 2.31 -14.68 -19.01
CA HIS A 493 2.59 -14.94 -17.61
C HIS A 493 1.60 -14.18 -16.74
N LEU A 494 1.25 -14.78 -15.61
CA LEU A 494 0.57 -14.11 -14.53
C LEU A 494 1.58 -13.78 -13.43
N PHE A 495 1.47 -12.58 -12.88
CA PHE A 495 2.10 -12.24 -11.61
C PHE A 495 1.11 -12.51 -10.49
N ALA A 496 1.54 -13.17 -9.42
CA ALA A 496 0.72 -13.48 -8.25
C ALA A 496 1.36 -12.87 -6.99
N TYR A 497 0.54 -12.18 -6.19
CA TYR A 497 0.95 -11.53 -4.95
C TYR A 497 -0.12 -11.70 -3.86
N GLY A 498 0.32 -11.84 -2.61
CA GLY A 498 -0.57 -11.87 -1.45
C GLY A 498 -1.07 -10.47 -1.09
N ASP A 499 -2.30 -10.16 -1.47
CA ASP A 499 -2.93 -8.86 -1.22
C ASP A 499 -3.51 -8.84 0.21
N GLU A 500 -3.09 -7.86 1.01
CA GLU A 500 -3.49 -7.77 2.42
C GLU A 500 -4.96 -7.41 2.60
N SER A 501 -5.50 -6.57 1.71
CA SER A 501 -6.91 -6.16 1.75
C SER A 501 -7.82 -7.33 1.41
N LEU A 502 -7.42 -8.16 0.44
CA LEU A 502 -8.14 -9.35 0.00
C LEU A 502 -8.02 -10.51 1.01
N ARG A 503 -6.98 -10.50 1.87
CA ARG A 503 -6.59 -11.66 2.69
C ARG A 503 -6.46 -12.92 1.85
N GLY A 504 -5.79 -12.76 0.71
CA GLY A 504 -5.79 -13.71 -0.38
C GLY A 504 -4.72 -13.41 -1.42
N VAL A 505 -4.77 -14.11 -2.54
CA VAL A 505 -3.85 -13.94 -3.66
C VAL A 505 -4.56 -13.23 -4.79
N ARG A 506 -3.99 -12.12 -5.24
CA ARG A 506 -4.40 -11.44 -6.47
C ARG A 506 -3.43 -11.78 -7.58
N THR A 507 -3.94 -11.87 -8.81
CA THR A 507 -3.15 -12.19 -10.00
C THR A 507 -3.37 -11.16 -11.10
N TRP A 508 -2.30 -10.84 -11.83
CA TRP A 508 -2.30 -9.87 -12.94
C TRP A 508 -1.63 -10.46 -14.17
N ARG A 509 -2.13 -10.13 -15.37
CA ARG A 509 -1.52 -10.47 -16.65
C ARG A 509 -0.27 -9.64 -16.89
N LEU A 510 0.84 -10.26 -17.24
CA LEU A 510 2.05 -9.59 -17.68
C LEU A 510 2.09 -9.51 -19.22
N PRO A 511 2.58 -8.40 -19.81
CA PRO A 511 3.17 -7.24 -19.14
C PRO A 511 2.16 -6.14 -18.75
N SER A 512 0.87 -6.29 -19.09
CA SER A 512 -0.11 -5.20 -18.96
C SER A 512 -0.44 -4.80 -17.52
N PHE A 513 -0.20 -5.69 -16.56
CA PHE A 513 -0.76 -5.65 -15.21
C PHE A 513 -2.29 -5.53 -15.17
N GLU A 514 -2.97 -6.09 -16.18
CA GLU A 514 -4.43 -6.22 -16.11
C GLU A 514 -4.79 -7.25 -15.05
N MET A 515 -5.71 -6.92 -14.14
CA MET A 515 -6.16 -7.85 -13.12
C MET A 515 -6.82 -9.08 -13.77
N HIS A 516 -6.39 -10.26 -13.34
CA HIS A 516 -6.84 -11.55 -13.90
C HIS A 516 -7.82 -12.26 -12.98
N SER A 517 -7.44 -12.48 -11.71
CA SER A 517 -8.28 -13.19 -10.74
C SER A 517 -7.85 -12.93 -9.30
N ASP A 518 -8.82 -13.03 -8.39
CA ASP A 518 -8.67 -12.94 -6.94
C ASP A 518 -8.99 -14.30 -6.30
N LEU A 519 -8.20 -14.70 -5.31
CA LEU A 519 -8.33 -15.93 -4.53
C LEU A 519 -8.34 -15.59 -3.03
N SER A 520 -9.52 -15.50 -2.40
CA SER A 520 -9.70 -14.98 -1.03
C SER A 520 -10.01 -16.04 0.03
N SER A 521 -9.61 -17.30 -0.16
CA SER A 521 -10.09 -18.41 0.68
C SER A 521 -9.36 -18.66 1.99
N LEU A 522 -8.38 -17.82 2.39
CA LEU A 522 -7.68 -17.95 3.67
C LEU A 522 -8.30 -17.16 4.82
N GLN A 523 -9.03 -16.08 4.57
CA GLN A 523 -9.55 -15.15 5.61
C GLN A 523 -8.44 -14.53 6.52
N GLN A 524 -7.18 -14.78 6.20
CA GLN A 524 -5.99 -14.33 6.92
C GLN A 524 -4.93 -13.84 5.92
N PRO A 525 -3.97 -13.00 6.34
CA PRO A 525 -2.89 -12.56 5.47
C PRO A 525 -2.06 -13.73 4.94
N VAL A 526 -1.71 -13.67 3.64
CA VAL A 526 -0.81 -14.63 3.00
C VAL A 526 0.61 -14.43 3.52
N LEU A 527 1.20 -15.46 4.11
CA LEU A 527 2.58 -15.45 4.63
C LEU A 527 3.60 -15.94 3.60
N ASP A 528 3.25 -16.97 2.83
CA ASP A 528 4.09 -17.52 1.76
C ASP A 528 3.23 -17.90 0.55
N LEU A 529 3.78 -17.75 -0.64
CA LEU A 529 3.15 -17.97 -1.94
C LEU A 529 4.18 -18.65 -2.85
N ARG A 530 3.85 -19.83 -3.38
CA ARG A 530 4.77 -20.65 -4.18
C ARG A 530 4.10 -21.17 -5.43
N TYR A 531 4.81 -21.03 -6.54
CA TYR A 531 4.52 -21.72 -7.79
C TYR A 531 5.55 -22.82 -8.01
N ALA A 532 5.10 -23.98 -8.49
CA ALA A 532 5.97 -25.07 -8.92
C ALA A 532 5.39 -25.79 -10.15
N GLU A 533 6.30 -26.22 -11.02
CA GLU A 533 5.99 -26.98 -12.23
C GLU A 533 6.84 -28.25 -12.26
N SER A 534 6.24 -29.38 -12.63
CA SER A 534 6.96 -30.63 -12.88
C SER A 534 7.26 -30.82 -14.36
N SER A 535 8.32 -31.59 -14.66
CA SER A 535 8.63 -32.04 -16.01
C SER A 535 7.51 -32.89 -16.65
N SER A 536 6.64 -33.47 -15.83
CA SER A 536 5.43 -34.19 -16.25
C SER A 536 4.23 -33.27 -16.55
N GLY A 537 4.41 -31.95 -16.49
CA GLY A 537 3.38 -30.94 -16.80
C GLY A 537 2.42 -30.63 -15.64
N GLY A 538 2.72 -31.08 -14.42
CA GLY A 538 1.97 -30.74 -13.22
C GLY A 538 2.32 -29.33 -12.73
N ARG A 539 1.35 -28.41 -12.75
CA ARG A 539 1.52 -27.02 -12.31
C ARG A 539 0.72 -26.77 -11.05
N TYR A 540 1.34 -26.18 -10.04
CA TYR A 540 0.73 -25.95 -8.74
C TYR A 540 1.02 -24.54 -8.24
N LEU A 541 -0.01 -23.90 -7.69
CA LEU A 541 0.09 -22.67 -6.91
C LEU A 541 -0.35 -22.99 -5.50
N GLY A 542 0.51 -22.74 -4.52
CA GLY A 542 0.14 -22.81 -3.11
C GLY A 542 0.27 -21.46 -2.46
N TYR A 543 -0.60 -21.17 -1.50
CA TYR A 543 -0.44 -20.08 -0.55
C TYR A 543 -0.85 -20.52 0.85
N LEU A 544 -0.23 -19.91 1.87
CA LEU A 544 -0.46 -20.27 3.27
C LEU A 544 -0.64 -19.04 4.15
N SER A 545 -1.45 -19.18 5.20
CA SER A 545 -1.52 -18.30 6.37
C SER A 545 -0.93 -18.99 7.61
N THR A 546 -1.11 -18.40 8.78
CA THR A 546 -0.72 -19.00 10.07
C THR A 546 -1.45 -20.32 10.35
N GLU A 547 -2.68 -20.46 9.88
CA GLU A 547 -3.58 -21.57 10.26
C GLU A 547 -3.99 -22.46 9.09
N LYS A 548 -3.82 -22.00 7.86
CA LYS A 548 -4.35 -22.67 6.68
C LYS A 548 -3.36 -22.67 5.53
N LEU A 549 -3.21 -23.81 4.88
CA LEU A 549 -2.45 -23.98 3.65
C LEU A 549 -3.40 -24.45 2.55
N GLN A 550 -3.31 -23.81 1.39
CA GLN A 550 -4.09 -24.21 0.21
C GLN A 550 -3.19 -24.40 -1.00
N ALA A 551 -3.46 -25.45 -1.76
CA ALA A 551 -2.78 -25.74 -3.02
C ALA A 551 -3.78 -25.96 -4.15
N PHE A 552 -3.49 -25.37 -5.30
CA PHE A 552 -4.31 -25.35 -6.50
C PHE A 552 -3.54 -25.96 -7.65
N ARG A 553 -4.16 -26.88 -8.37
CA ARG A 553 -3.62 -27.36 -9.64
C ARG A 553 -4.02 -26.43 -10.78
N ILE A 554 -3.04 -25.86 -11.47
CA ILE A 554 -3.20 -24.95 -12.61
C ILE A 554 -3.20 -25.78 -13.92
N ARG A 555 -3.94 -25.31 -14.93
CA ARG A 555 -3.97 -25.90 -16.27
C ARG A 555 -3.09 -25.14 -17.25
#